data_AF-A0A1G2ZZ83-F1
#
_entry.id   AF-A0A1G2ZZ83-F1
#
_cell.length_a   1.000
_cell.length_b   1.000
_cell.length_c   1.000
_cell.angle_alpha   90.00
_cell.angle_beta   90.00
_cell.angle_gamma   90.00
#
_symmetry.space_group_name_H-M   'P 1'
#
loop_
_entity.id
_entity.type
_entity.pdbx_description
1 polymer ?
#
loop_
_entity_poly.entity_id
_entity_poly.type
_entity_poly.pdbx_seq_one_letter_code
_entity_poly.pdbx_strand_id
1 'polypeptide(L)' 'FVAYNPTPQTTPPRNRPYVIPGLIEDVPIFRVAVKLAEIPRTVTAGNESTVLHWHADSIEATIEDIHEVLVLDY' A
#
# COMPACT_ATOMS: atom_id res chain seq x y z
N PHE A 1 10.15 16.99 4.53
CA PHE A 1 9.92 18.40 4.15
C PHE A 1 9.30 18.39 2.76
N VAL A 2 8.02 18.73 2.64
CA VAL A 2 7.35 18.88 1.34
C VAL A 2 7.63 20.28 0.85
N ALA A 3 8.42 20.40 -0.23
CA ALA A 3 8.70 21.68 -0.85
C ALA A 3 7.43 22.17 -1.57
N TYR A 4 6.78 23.18 -1.00
CA TYR A 4 5.74 23.93 -1.69
C TYR A 4 6.37 24.61 -2.91
N ASN A 5 6.05 24.14 -4.11
CA ASN A 5 6.45 24.78 -5.35
C ASN A 5 5.24 25.56 -5.88
N PRO A 6 5.16 26.89 -5.70
CA PRO A 6 4.06 27.66 -6.27
C PRO A 6 4.06 27.47 -7.79
N THR A 7 2.89 27.21 -8.37
CA THR A 7 2.75 27.12 -9.83
C THR A 7 3.23 28.44 -10.45
N PRO A 8 4.18 28.44 -11.40
CA PRO A 8 4.60 29.68 -12.03
C PRO A 8 3.41 30.27 -12.81
N GLN A 9 2.83 31.36 -12.30
CA GLN A 9 1.63 31.98 -12.87
C GLN A 9 1.95 33.04 -13.93
N THR A 10 2.98 32.87 -14.76
CA THR A 10 3.29 33.85 -15.83
C THR A 10 4.03 33.31 -17.06
N THR A 11 3.93 32.02 -17.43
CA THR A 11 4.61 31.52 -18.66
C THR A 11 3.60 31.13 -19.74
N PRO A 12 3.70 31.70 -20.96
CA PRO A 12 2.72 31.48 -22.04
C PRO A 12 2.62 30.02 -22.50
N PRO A 13 1.48 29.56 -23.03
CA PRO A 13 1.21 28.14 -23.32
C PRO A 13 2.11 27.51 -24.39
N ARG A 14 2.79 28.29 -25.22
CA ARG A 14 3.68 27.79 -26.29
C ARG A 14 5.05 27.43 -25.71
N ASN A 15 5.57 26.27 -26.10
CA ASN A 15 6.88 25.74 -25.68
C ASN A 15 7.01 25.40 -24.18
N ARG A 16 5.93 25.02 -23.49
CA ARG A 16 6.06 24.42 -22.15
C ARG A 16 6.80 23.07 -22.29
N PRO A 17 7.97 22.88 -21.65
CA PRO A 17 8.58 21.55 -21.58
C PRO A 17 7.58 20.58 -20.95
N TYR A 18 7.47 19.36 -21.47
CA TYR A 18 6.63 18.34 -20.85
C TYR A 18 7.05 18.20 -19.38
N VAL A 19 6.24 18.75 -18.48
CA VAL A 19 6.42 18.56 -17.05
C VAL A 19 6.29 17.06 -16.85
N ILE A 20 7.35 16.43 -16.35
CA ILE A 20 7.28 15.04 -15.93
C ILE A 20 6.07 14.97 -15.00
N PRO A 21 5.02 14.19 -15.32
CA PRO A 21 3.89 14.00 -14.43
C PRO A 21 4.45 13.75 -13.04
N GLY A 22 4.01 14.52 -12.04
CA GLY A 22 4.48 14.31 -10.67
C GLY A 22 4.39 12.83 -10.37
N LEU A 23 5.44 12.26 -9.74
CA LEU A 23 5.50 10.84 -9.40
C LEU A 23 4.11 10.41 -8.95
N ILE A 24 3.44 9.60 -9.76
CA ILE A 24 2.29 8.86 -9.29
C ILE A 24 2.97 7.86 -8.35
N GLU A 25 3.00 8.19 -7.05
CA GLU A 25 3.37 7.22 -6.05
C GLU A 25 2.32 6.12 -6.15
N ASP A 26 2.69 5.01 -6.79
CA ASP A 26 1.89 3.79 -6.73
C ASP A 26 1.65 3.45 -5.26
N VAL A 27 0.52 2.81 -4.98
CA VAL A 27 0.18 2.42 -3.61
C VAL A 27 1.30 1.51 -3.09
N PRO A 28 1.88 1.78 -1.92
CA PRO A 28 2.98 0.98 -1.41
C PRO A 28 2.51 -0.45 -1.15
N ILE A 29 3.37 -1.41 -1.50
CA ILE A 29 3.12 -2.84 -1.25
C ILE A 29 3.99 -3.29 -0.07
N PHE A 30 3.33 -3.83 0.96
CA PHE A 30 3.98 -4.41 2.13
C PHE A 30 3.77 -5.92 2.15
N ARG A 31 4.82 -6.65 2.55
CA ARG A 31 4.73 -8.08 2.87
C ARG A 31 4.95 -8.29 4.35
N VAL A 32 3.99 -8.93 5.00
CA VAL A 32 3.99 -9.19 6.45
C VAL A 32 3.93 -10.70 6.69
N ALA A 33 4.69 -11.19 7.66
CA ALA A 33 4.61 -12.55 8.15
C ALA A 33 4.25 -12.55 9.64
N VAL A 34 3.14 -13.18 9.99
CA VAL A 34 2.63 -13.31 11.37
C VAL A 34 2.86 -14.75 11.82
N LYS A 35 3.70 -14.95 12.82
CA LYS A 35 3.88 -16.25 13.48
C LYS A 35 2.90 -16.39 14.63
N LEU A 36 2.20 -17.51 14.70
CA LEU A 36 1.21 -17.78 15.73
C LEU A 36 1.60 -19.01 16.54
N ALA A 37 1.35 -18.95 17.86
CA ALA A 37 1.56 -20.11 18.74
C ALA A 37 0.52 -21.22 18.50
N GLU A 38 -0.69 -20.82 18.10
CA GLU A 38 -1.81 -21.71 17.78
C GLU A 38 -2.37 -21.35 16.41
N ILE A 39 -2.82 -22.36 15.65
CA ILE A 39 -3.37 -22.18 14.31
C ILE A 39 -4.84 -21.73 14.44
N PRO A 40 -5.21 -20.55 13.90
CA PRO A 40 -6.59 -20.07 13.94
C PRO A 40 -7.48 -20.90 13.00
N ARG A 41 -8.77 -21.02 13.32
CA ARG A 41 -9.77 -21.66 12.44
C ARG A 41 -9.93 -20.91 11.12
N THR A 42 -9.92 -19.59 11.18
CA THR A 42 -10.06 -18.72 10.01
C THR A 42 -9.23 -17.45 10.16
N VAL A 43 -8.80 -16.91 9.01
CA VAL A 43 -8.16 -15.59 8.92
C VAL A 43 -8.82 -14.82 7.80
N THR A 44 -9.18 -13.58 8.10
CA THR A 44 -9.81 -12.68 7.12
C THR A 44 -9.06 -11.35 7.08
N ALA A 45 -8.88 -10.82 5.89
CA ALA A 45 -8.35 -9.47 5.68
C ALA A 45 -9.51 -8.48 5.62
N GLY A 46 -9.28 -7.27 6.14
CA GLY A 46 -10.25 -6.18 6.10
C GLY A 46 -10.29 -5.50 4.73
N ASN A 47 -9.17 -5.43 4.03
CA ASN A 47 -9.10 -4.95 2.65
C ASN A 47 -9.27 -6.10 1.64
N GLU A 48 -10.06 -5.86 0.60
CA GLU A 48 -10.29 -6.82 -0.49
C GLU A 48 -9.05 -7.02 -1.37
N SER A 49 -8.15 -6.03 -1.44
CA SER A 49 -6.89 -6.13 -2.20
C SER A 49 -5.83 -6.98 -1.49
N THR A 50 -5.99 -7.26 -0.19
CA THR A 50 -4.98 -7.97 0.58
C THR A 50 -5.01 -9.46 0.30
N VAL A 51 -3.86 -9.99 -0.11
CA VAL A 51 -3.68 -11.40 -0.44
C VAL A 51 -3.10 -12.13 0.77
N LEU A 52 -3.83 -13.12 1.25
CA LEU A 52 -3.42 -13.98 2.35
C LEU A 52 -2.90 -15.33 1.85
N HIS A 53 -1.78 -15.77 2.42
CA HIS A 53 -1.23 -17.11 2.26
C HIS A 53 -1.07 -17.77 3.62
N TRP A 54 -1.68 -18.94 3.77
CA TRP A 54 -1.53 -19.77 4.95
C TRP A 54 -0.35 -20.72 4.83
N HIS A 55 0.45 -20.75 5.88
CA HIS A 55 1.50 -21.72 6.11
C HIS A 55 1.23 -22.46 7.43
N ALA A 56 1.97 -23.52 7.71
CA ALA A 56 1.67 -24.42 8.84
C ALA A 56 1.64 -23.69 10.21
N ASP A 57 2.50 -22.71 10.43
CA ASP A 57 2.67 -21.98 11.70
C ASP A 57 2.61 -20.45 11.52
N SER A 58 2.29 -19.99 10.32
CA SER A 58 2.41 -18.60 9.95
C SER A 58 1.42 -18.18 8.87
N ILE A 59 1.06 -16.91 8.91
CA ILE A 59 0.24 -16.26 7.90
C ILE A 59 1.11 -15.22 7.21
N GLU A 60 1.19 -15.29 5.89
CA GLU A 60 1.76 -14.23 5.09
C GLU A 60 0.64 -13.38 4.48
N ALA A 61 0.79 -12.06 4.54
CA ALA A 61 -0.11 -11.10 3.94
C ALA A 61 0.66 -10.18 2.99
N THR A 62 0.12 -9.98 1.79
CA THR A 62 0.58 -8.94 0.85
C THR A 62 -0.47 -7.84 0.84
N ILE A 63 -0.08 -6.64 1.25
CA ILE A 63 -0.95 -5.49 1.51
C ILE A 63 -0.58 -4.39 0.52
N GLU A 64 -1.52 -3.99 -0.33
CA GLU A 64 -1.38 -2.86 -1.26
C GLU A 64 -2.16 -1.66 -0.71
N ASP A 65 -1.81 -1.24 0.50
CA ASP A 65 -2.35 -0.07 1.21
C ASP A 65 -1.42 0.28 2.39
N ILE A 66 -1.58 1.47 2.95
CA ILE A 66 -0.86 1.94 4.13
C ILE A 66 -1.48 1.45 5.45
N HIS A 67 -2.70 0.90 5.42
CA HIS A 67 -3.39 0.33 6.58
C HIS A 67 -4.07 -0.99 6.24
N GLU A 68 -4.01 -1.96 7.15
CA GLU A 68 -4.71 -3.24 7.03
C GLU A 68 -5.10 -3.77 8.41
N VAL A 69 -6.17 -4.56 8.47
CA VAL A 69 -6.61 -5.27 9.67
C VAL A 69 -6.81 -6.75 9.32
N LEU A 70 -6.11 -7.63 10.03
CA LEU A 70 -6.33 -9.08 9.95
C LEU A 70 -7.14 -9.55 11.15
N VAL A 71 -8.25 -10.25 10.90
CA VAL A 71 -9.09 -10.84 11.96
C VAL A 71 -8.82 -12.34 12.00
N LEU A 72 -8.44 -12.81 13.20
CA LEU A 72 -8.10 -14.20 13.51
C LEU A 72 -9.21 -14.78 14.41
N ASP A 73 -9.84 -15.87 14.00
CA ASP A 73 -10.80 -16.62 14.84
C ASP A 73 -10.19 -17.96 15.28
N TYR A 74 -10.29 -18.27 16.58
CA TYR A 74 -9.68 -19.43 17.26
C TYR A 74 -10.72 -20.43 17.73
#